data_AF-A0A2H0V9E6-F1
#
_entry.id   AF-A0A2H0V9E6-F1
#
_cell.length_a   1.000
_cell.length_b   1.000
_cell.length_c   1.000
_cell.angle_alpha   90.00
_cell.angle_beta   90.00
_cell.angle_gamma   90.00
#
_symmetry.space_group_name_H-M   'P 1'
#
loop_
_entity.id
_entity.type
_entity.pdbx_description
1 polymer ?
#
loop_
_entity_poly.entity_id
_entity_poly.type
_entity_poly.pdbx_seq_one_letter_code
_entity_poly.pdbx_strand_id
1 'polypeptide(L)'
;MSLYFKKTIKLLFLGILLLGFGFFWQSLMRPVTANTNLNGRILLQVEDKGQAWYVNPLDSQRYYLGRPDDAFQIMRSLGLGVSNSDITAFQTKAPLRLSGRILLQVQDKGQAYYVSPLDLKLYYLGRPADAFNLMREKGLGITNSDLSKIVIFAPVDTAVSPGHFSLKYQNNSYEITQDLSPIWYQTYQNLSKVYSYSAALSATGAREAFYGMFLDVQPGDNTLDNLVIKLKTVALNNNWTEDQLAEFAMALVQYIPYDHAKLAQDNDRNNNPYYPYETLYLNRGVCSDKTFLAVDLLRALGYGAAILDFPEENHSAAGIACPVADSLNGSGYCYVETTNYFPLGALPQSISAGQADMVNGDFTSLFNTSSLGRVEMYQLSVGKIYQGISANRQQAQNLQDLKATLSAQETEVNSSEINMKQEESNLKTLKDQLDSYYNSGQITQYNNLVPSYNMAVNQYNANLVIYKEKIASYNVLVAEFNQALTMFYQK
;
A
#
# COMPACT_ATOMS: atom_id res chain seq x y z
N MET A 1 -14.06 -26.33 -54.69
CA MET A 1 -14.59 -27.71 -54.62
C MET A 1 -15.44 -27.79 -53.35
N SER A 2 -16.74 -28.08 -53.46
CA SER A 2 -17.78 -28.16 -52.36
C SER A 2 -17.92 -26.95 -51.41
N LEU A 3 -19.03 -26.17 -51.41
CA LEU A 3 -20.43 -26.44 -50.93
C LEU A 3 -20.53 -26.42 -49.37
N TYR A 4 -21.53 -25.85 -48.65
CA TYR A 4 -22.87 -25.22 -48.88
C TYR A 4 -23.10 -24.03 -47.87
N PHE A 5 -24.27 -23.36 -47.68
CA PHE A 5 -25.13 -22.56 -48.59
C PHE A 5 -26.39 -21.95 -47.86
N LYS A 6 -26.51 -20.60 -47.79
CA LYS A 6 -27.72 -19.78 -47.39
C LYS A 6 -28.16 -19.81 -45.89
N LYS A 7 -28.69 -18.75 -45.24
CA LYS A 7 -29.86 -17.83 -45.48
C LYS A 7 -31.21 -18.60 -45.48
N THR A 8 -32.34 -18.22 -44.83
CA THR A 8 -32.85 -16.93 -44.26
C THR A 8 -34.22 -17.10 -43.53
N ILE A 9 -34.73 -16.05 -42.85
CA ILE A 9 -36.19 -15.63 -42.71
C ILE A 9 -37.08 -16.33 -41.64
N LYS A 10 -37.49 -15.61 -40.55
CA LYS A 10 -38.83 -14.97 -40.21
C LYS A 10 -39.94 -15.95 -39.69
N LEU A 11 -40.94 -15.64 -38.85
CA LEU A 11 -41.54 -14.39 -38.31
C LEU A 11 -42.34 -14.63 -36.97
N LEU A 12 -42.32 -13.65 -36.05
CA LEU A 12 -43.40 -13.11 -35.14
C LEU A 12 -44.54 -13.93 -34.49
N PHE A 13 -44.74 -13.74 -33.16
CA PHE A 13 -45.96 -13.20 -32.49
C PHE A 13 -45.60 -12.85 -31.01
N LEU A 14 -45.69 -11.58 -30.56
CA LEU A 14 -46.71 -11.05 -29.63
C LEU A 14 -47.31 -12.08 -28.64
N GLY A 15 -47.32 -11.91 -27.31
CA GLY A 15 -46.78 -10.87 -26.41
C GLY A 15 -47.64 -10.75 -25.14
N ILE A 16 -47.06 -10.42 -23.96
CA ILE A 16 -47.73 -9.80 -22.79
C ILE A 16 -46.68 -9.42 -21.73
N LEU A 17 -46.80 -8.22 -21.14
CA LEU A 17 -46.02 -7.74 -20.01
C LEU A 17 -46.38 -8.49 -18.71
N LEU A 18 -45.43 -8.60 -17.77
CA LEU A 18 -45.63 -8.20 -16.36
C LEU A 18 -44.30 -8.21 -15.56
N LEU A 19 -43.86 -7.01 -15.18
CA LEU A 19 -43.12 -6.62 -13.96
C LEU A 19 -42.12 -7.60 -13.29
N GLY A 20 -40.87 -7.15 -13.08
CA GLY A 20 -40.07 -7.60 -11.93
C GLY A 20 -38.55 -7.53 -12.06
N PHE A 21 -37.94 -6.51 -11.45
CA PHE A 21 -36.58 -6.48 -10.88
C PHE A 21 -35.36 -7.00 -11.66
N GLY A 22 -34.52 -6.02 -12.05
CA GLY A 22 -33.05 -6.04 -12.09
C GLY A 22 -32.31 -7.38 -11.96
N PHE A 23 -32.06 -8.03 -13.10
CA PHE A 23 -30.98 -9.02 -13.21
C PHE A 23 -29.62 -8.31 -13.25
N PHE A 24 -29.00 -8.19 -12.08
CA PHE A 24 -27.60 -7.80 -11.96
C PHE A 24 -26.66 -8.81 -12.63
N TRP A 25 -25.63 -8.30 -13.28
CA TRP A 25 -24.61 -9.08 -13.98
C TRP A 25 -23.69 -9.76 -12.96
N GLN A 26 -24.01 -11.00 -12.55
CA GLN A 26 -23.10 -11.78 -11.71
C GLN A 26 -21.96 -12.38 -12.54
N SER A 27 -20.81 -11.73 -12.54
CA SER A 27 -19.54 -12.37 -12.87
C SER A 27 -19.17 -13.35 -11.77
N LEU A 28 -19.47 -14.63 -11.99
CA LEU A 28 -19.11 -15.73 -11.09
C LEU A 28 -17.59 -15.95 -11.09
N MET A 29 -16.86 -15.19 -10.26
CA MET A 29 -15.56 -15.60 -9.74
C MET A 29 -15.74 -16.91 -8.99
N ARG A 30 -15.31 -18.04 -9.58
CA ARG A 30 -15.32 -19.33 -8.89
C ARG A 30 -14.11 -19.44 -7.97
N PRO A 31 -14.27 -19.60 -6.65
CA PRO A 31 -13.18 -20.08 -5.81
C PRO A 31 -12.74 -21.47 -6.30
N VAL A 32 -11.43 -21.68 -6.40
CA VAL A 32 -10.85 -22.90 -6.98
C VAL A 32 -10.76 -23.99 -5.90
N THR A 33 -11.43 -25.12 -6.13
CA THR A 33 -11.28 -26.32 -5.30
C THR A 33 -9.86 -26.89 -5.38
N ALA A 34 -9.40 -27.38 -4.23
CA ALA A 34 -8.01 -27.80 -3.99
C ALA A 34 -7.48 -28.90 -4.96
N ASN A 35 -6.86 -28.48 -6.06
CA ASN A 35 -5.81 -29.27 -6.75
C ASN A 35 -4.88 -28.44 -7.66
N THR A 36 -4.85 -27.11 -7.53
CA THR A 36 -3.92 -26.25 -8.28
C THR A 36 -2.63 -26.04 -7.50
N ASN A 37 -1.48 -26.18 -8.17
CA ASN A 37 -0.20 -25.80 -7.58
C ASN A 37 -0.16 -24.27 -7.35
N LEU A 38 -0.07 -23.86 -6.09
CA LEU A 38 -0.01 -22.45 -5.69
C LEU A 38 1.42 -21.93 -5.54
N ASN A 39 2.43 -22.79 -5.59
CA ASN A 39 3.83 -22.39 -5.48
C ASN A 39 4.20 -21.41 -6.59
N GLY A 40 4.80 -20.28 -6.20
CA GLY A 40 5.17 -19.23 -7.13
C GLY A 40 4.03 -18.32 -7.56
N ARG A 41 2.83 -18.44 -6.98
CA ARG A 41 1.70 -17.55 -7.25
C ARG A 41 1.71 -16.35 -6.31
N ILE A 42 1.30 -15.22 -6.87
CA ILE A 42 0.70 -14.14 -6.09
C ILE A 42 -0.78 -14.51 -5.88
N LEU A 43 -1.25 -14.41 -4.64
CA LEU A 43 -2.62 -14.68 -4.22
C LEU A 43 -3.25 -13.40 -3.67
N LEU A 44 -4.56 -13.25 -3.86
CA LEU A 44 -5.39 -12.19 -3.29
C LEU A 44 -6.48 -12.85 -2.45
N GLN A 45 -6.56 -12.50 -1.17
CA GLN A 45 -7.54 -13.06 -0.24
C GLN A 45 -8.92 -12.41 -0.50
N VAL A 46 -9.88 -13.17 -1.07
CA VAL A 46 -11.16 -12.61 -1.57
C VAL A 46 -12.33 -12.72 -0.59
N GLU A 47 -12.17 -13.45 0.51
CA GLU A 47 -13.16 -13.60 1.58
C GLU A 47 -12.80 -12.74 2.81
N ASP A 48 -11.96 -11.74 2.61
CA ASP A 48 -11.44 -10.80 3.61
C ASP A 48 -11.03 -9.51 2.88
N LYS A 49 -10.20 -8.67 3.49
CA LYS A 49 -9.85 -7.30 3.05
C LYS A 49 -8.85 -7.22 1.89
N GLY A 50 -8.89 -8.18 0.96
CA GLY A 50 -8.12 -8.13 -0.29
C GLY A 50 -6.61 -8.35 -0.15
N GLN A 51 -6.15 -8.88 0.98
CA GLN A 51 -4.73 -9.03 1.31
C GLN A 51 -3.95 -9.78 0.23
N ALA A 52 -2.79 -9.23 -0.14
CA ALA A 52 -1.88 -9.84 -1.10
C ALA A 52 -0.83 -10.74 -0.43
N TRP A 53 -0.60 -11.90 -1.03
CA TRP A 53 0.33 -12.92 -0.55
C TRP A 53 1.20 -13.44 -1.70
N TYR A 54 2.46 -13.77 -1.44
CA TYR A 54 3.32 -14.49 -2.38
C TYR A 54 3.68 -15.86 -1.83
N VAL A 55 3.41 -16.93 -2.57
CA VAL A 55 3.86 -18.28 -2.18
C VAL A 55 5.23 -18.52 -2.78
N ASN A 56 6.28 -18.55 -1.95
CA ASN A 56 7.64 -18.79 -2.44
C ASN A 56 7.78 -20.25 -2.92
N PRO A 57 8.17 -20.51 -4.18
CA PRO A 57 8.22 -21.87 -4.71
C PRO A 57 9.40 -22.70 -4.17
N LEU A 58 10.28 -22.12 -3.35
CA LEU A 58 11.42 -22.83 -2.73
C LEU A 58 11.07 -23.51 -1.41
N ASP A 59 10.21 -22.90 -0.59
CA ASP A 59 9.82 -23.38 0.74
C ASP A 59 8.31 -23.72 0.84
N SER A 60 7.52 -23.36 -0.18
CA SER A 60 6.06 -23.48 -0.23
C SER A 60 5.32 -22.69 0.86
N GLN A 61 5.95 -21.66 1.44
CA GLN A 61 5.35 -20.78 2.44
C GLN A 61 4.75 -19.54 1.78
N ARG A 62 3.67 -19.02 2.37
CA ARG A 62 3.05 -17.74 1.99
C ARG A 62 3.69 -16.59 2.78
N TYR A 63 4.17 -15.60 2.05
CA TYR A 63 4.68 -14.34 2.58
C TYR A 63 3.57 -13.30 2.46
N TYR A 64 3.25 -12.62 3.56
CA TYR A 64 2.36 -11.46 3.50
C TYR A 64 3.07 -10.33 2.78
N LEU A 65 2.44 -9.75 1.76
CA LEU A 65 3.06 -8.68 0.98
C LEU A 65 2.82 -7.28 1.59
N GLY A 66 1.86 -7.12 2.50
CA GLY A 66 1.72 -5.90 3.31
C GLY A 66 1.70 -4.61 2.49
N ARG A 67 2.53 -3.63 2.86
CA ARG A 67 2.69 -2.38 2.12
C ARG A 67 3.53 -2.61 0.85
N PRO A 68 3.40 -1.76 -0.20
CA PRO A 68 4.24 -1.85 -1.40
C PRO A 68 5.76 -1.84 -1.14
N ASP A 69 6.22 -1.15 -0.10
CA ASP A 69 7.64 -1.16 0.32
C ASP A 69 8.04 -2.49 0.99
N ASP A 70 7.19 -3.06 1.85
CA ASP A 70 7.45 -4.35 2.50
C ASP A 70 7.42 -5.48 1.45
N ALA A 71 6.42 -5.46 0.56
CA ALA A 71 6.34 -6.31 -0.62
C ALA A 71 7.65 -6.25 -1.41
N PHE A 72 8.14 -5.03 -1.71
CA PHE A 72 9.37 -4.84 -2.46
C PHE A 72 10.59 -5.43 -1.74
N GLN A 73 10.73 -5.23 -0.42
CA GLN A 73 11.85 -5.80 0.35
C GLN A 73 11.77 -7.33 0.46
N ILE A 74 10.58 -7.90 0.71
CA ILE A 74 10.35 -9.35 0.75
C ILE A 74 10.63 -9.97 -0.62
N MET A 75 10.10 -9.37 -1.69
CA MET A 75 10.34 -9.84 -3.05
C MET A 75 11.84 -9.80 -3.41
N ARG A 76 12.57 -8.80 -2.91
CA ARG A 76 14.01 -8.65 -3.11
C ARG A 76 14.84 -9.61 -2.25
N SER A 77 14.47 -9.88 -1.00
CA SER A 77 15.20 -10.85 -0.16
C SER A 77 15.04 -12.30 -0.66
N LEU A 78 13.90 -12.62 -1.25
CA LEU A 78 13.62 -13.93 -1.90
C LEU A 78 14.16 -14.02 -3.35
N GLY A 79 14.73 -12.93 -3.87
CA GLY A 79 15.12 -12.77 -5.26
C GLY A 79 16.41 -13.53 -5.64
N LEU A 80 16.38 -14.25 -6.75
CA LEU A 80 17.55 -14.90 -7.32
C LEU A 80 18.37 -13.91 -8.15
N GLY A 81 19.63 -13.67 -7.77
CA GLY A 81 20.57 -12.91 -8.59
C GLY A 81 20.82 -13.56 -9.95
N VAL A 82 20.66 -12.79 -11.04
CA VAL A 82 20.86 -13.21 -12.43
C VAL A 82 21.63 -12.16 -13.23
N SER A 83 22.32 -12.58 -14.29
CA SER A 83 23.11 -11.68 -15.14
C SER A 83 22.24 -10.86 -16.10
N ASN A 84 22.80 -9.78 -16.64
CA ASN A 84 22.13 -9.00 -17.71
C ASN A 84 21.84 -9.89 -18.94
N SER A 85 22.76 -10.79 -19.28
CA SER A 85 22.58 -11.79 -20.36
C SER A 85 21.43 -12.76 -20.09
N ASP A 86 21.22 -13.20 -18.84
CA ASP A 86 20.10 -14.06 -18.47
C ASP A 86 18.76 -13.32 -18.63
N ILE A 87 18.67 -12.07 -18.15
CA ILE A 87 17.47 -11.24 -18.31
C ILE A 87 17.13 -11.04 -19.79
N THR A 88 18.11 -10.73 -20.64
CA THR A 88 17.91 -10.63 -22.09
C THR A 88 17.43 -11.96 -22.69
N ALA A 89 18.05 -13.09 -22.32
CA ALA A 89 17.67 -14.41 -22.83
C ALA A 89 16.25 -14.84 -22.42
N PHE A 90 15.73 -14.36 -21.29
CA PHE A 90 14.42 -14.77 -20.76
C PHE A 90 13.25 -13.86 -21.18
N GLN A 91 13.49 -12.72 -21.85
CA GLN A 91 12.44 -11.73 -22.19
C GLN A 91 11.19 -12.36 -22.84
N THR A 92 11.37 -13.29 -23.78
CA THR A 92 10.24 -13.96 -24.45
C THR A 92 9.63 -15.05 -23.57
N LYS A 93 10.47 -15.83 -22.88
CA LYS A 93 10.07 -16.95 -22.01
C LYS A 93 11.23 -17.42 -21.12
N ALA A 94 11.02 -17.49 -19.81
CA ALA A 94 11.98 -18.00 -18.86
C ALA A 94 12.03 -19.55 -18.81
N PRO A 95 13.16 -20.16 -18.40
CA PRO A 95 13.25 -21.57 -18.07
C PRO A 95 12.24 -22.00 -16.98
N LEU A 96 11.65 -23.19 -17.13
CA LEU A 96 10.66 -23.73 -16.18
C LEU A 96 11.16 -23.81 -14.72
N ARG A 97 12.47 -24.01 -14.50
CA ARG A 97 13.12 -23.97 -13.17
C ARG A 97 13.04 -22.62 -12.46
N LEU A 98 12.66 -21.56 -13.18
CA LEU A 98 12.45 -20.21 -12.65
C LEU A 98 10.95 -19.89 -12.50
N SER A 99 10.05 -20.83 -12.79
CA SER A 99 8.60 -20.65 -12.65
C SER A 99 8.23 -20.13 -11.26
N GLY A 100 7.57 -18.96 -11.22
CA GLY A 100 7.15 -18.32 -9.98
C GLY A 100 8.26 -17.70 -9.14
N ARG A 101 9.51 -17.70 -9.62
CA ARG A 101 10.65 -17.07 -8.92
C ARG A 101 10.68 -15.57 -9.17
N ILE A 102 11.25 -14.86 -8.22
CA ILE A 102 11.66 -13.47 -8.38
C ILE A 102 13.14 -13.47 -8.76
N LEU A 103 13.49 -12.66 -9.75
CA LEU A 103 14.83 -12.51 -10.31
C LEU A 103 15.34 -11.09 -10.02
N LEU A 104 16.59 -10.97 -9.60
CA LEU A 104 17.27 -9.69 -9.40
C LEU A 104 18.39 -9.55 -10.44
N GLN A 105 18.33 -8.48 -11.21
CA GLN A 105 19.37 -8.11 -12.16
C GLN A 105 20.53 -7.47 -11.37
N VAL A 106 21.51 -8.28 -10.97
CA VAL A 106 22.60 -7.84 -10.08
C VAL A 106 23.68 -7.03 -10.78
N GLN A 107 23.64 -6.95 -12.12
CA GLN A 107 24.58 -6.23 -12.96
C GLN A 107 24.03 -4.90 -13.52
N ASP A 108 22.80 -4.50 -13.17
CA ASP A 108 22.23 -3.19 -13.52
C ASP A 108 21.18 -2.75 -12.49
N LYS A 109 21.41 -1.60 -11.84
CA LYS A 109 20.53 -0.82 -10.94
C LYS A 109 19.73 -1.58 -9.85
N GLY A 110 19.94 -2.87 -9.66
CA GLY A 110 19.16 -3.71 -8.73
C GLY A 110 17.71 -3.92 -9.18
N GLN A 111 17.45 -3.99 -10.49
CA GLN A 111 16.11 -4.22 -11.04
C GLN A 111 15.57 -5.62 -10.66
N ALA A 112 14.26 -5.72 -10.45
CA ALA A 112 13.58 -6.96 -10.06
C ALA A 112 12.55 -7.38 -11.11
N TYR A 113 12.36 -8.69 -11.26
CA TYR A 113 11.37 -9.29 -12.16
C TYR A 113 10.69 -10.52 -11.53
N TYR A 114 9.37 -10.64 -11.67
CA TYR A 114 8.63 -11.87 -11.35
C TYR A 114 8.48 -12.73 -12.60
N VAL A 115 8.85 -14.00 -12.51
CA VAL A 115 8.59 -15.00 -13.55
C VAL A 115 7.22 -15.61 -13.28
N SER A 116 6.21 -15.20 -14.04
CA SER A 116 4.85 -15.73 -13.86
C SER A 116 4.80 -17.24 -14.14
N PRO A 117 4.26 -18.07 -13.22
CA PRO A 117 4.19 -19.51 -13.43
C PRO A 117 3.10 -19.94 -14.44
N LEU A 118 2.29 -18.99 -14.94
CA LEU A 118 1.22 -19.25 -15.91
C LEU A 118 1.72 -19.23 -17.36
N ASP A 119 2.69 -18.37 -17.66
CA ASP A 119 3.19 -18.12 -19.02
C ASP A 119 4.73 -18.09 -19.13
N LEU A 120 5.43 -18.13 -17.99
CA LEU A 120 6.88 -17.99 -17.85
C LEU A 120 7.44 -16.66 -18.39
N LYS A 121 6.62 -15.61 -18.46
CA LYS A 121 7.09 -14.26 -18.81
C LYS A 121 7.65 -13.53 -17.60
N LEU A 122 8.62 -12.66 -17.87
CA LEU A 122 9.16 -11.72 -16.89
C LEU A 122 8.23 -10.51 -16.79
N TYR A 123 7.76 -10.22 -15.58
CA TYR A 123 7.03 -9.02 -15.24
C TYR A 123 7.90 -8.12 -14.36
N TYR A 124 8.01 -6.84 -14.70
CA TYR A 124 8.87 -5.91 -13.98
C TYR A 124 8.34 -5.64 -12.56
N LEU A 125 9.27 -5.61 -11.59
CA LEU A 125 9.03 -5.38 -10.16
C LEU A 125 9.93 -4.27 -9.59
N GLY A 126 10.64 -3.51 -10.43
CA GLY A 126 11.69 -2.61 -9.97
C GLY A 126 11.23 -1.36 -9.19
N ARG A 127 9.92 -1.12 -9.04
CA ARG A 127 9.34 -0.05 -8.22
C ARG A 127 8.10 -0.56 -7.45
N PRO A 128 7.76 0.02 -6.29
CA PRO A 128 6.57 -0.37 -5.53
C PRO A 128 5.25 -0.33 -6.33
N ALA A 129 5.09 0.66 -7.22
CA ALA A 129 3.91 0.76 -8.09
C ALA A 129 3.83 -0.35 -9.16
N ASP A 130 4.97 -0.86 -9.64
CA ASP A 130 4.99 -1.99 -10.59
C ASP A 130 4.57 -3.28 -9.87
N ALA A 131 5.06 -3.49 -8.64
CA ALA A 131 4.64 -4.59 -7.78
C ALA A 131 3.14 -4.55 -7.49
N PHE A 132 2.59 -3.38 -7.15
CA PHE A 132 1.15 -3.21 -6.92
C PHE A 132 0.30 -3.56 -8.16
N ASN A 133 0.68 -3.03 -9.33
CA ASN A 133 -0.01 -3.34 -10.57
C ASN A 133 0.06 -4.84 -10.92
N LEU A 134 1.21 -5.48 -10.71
CA LEU A 134 1.37 -6.91 -10.92
C LEU A 134 0.45 -7.72 -9.99
N MET A 135 0.40 -7.37 -8.70
CA MET A 135 -0.46 -8.05 -7.73
C MET A 135 -1.94 -7.98 -8.15
N ARG A 136 -2.39 -6.81 -8.62
CA ARG A 136 -3.76 -6.60 -9.11
C ARG A 136 -4.06 -7.35 -10.42
N GLU A 137 -3.12 -7.41 -11.36
CA GLU A 137 -3.35 -8.01 -12.69
C GLU A 137 -3.18 -9.54 -12.69
N LYS A 138 -2.25 -10.08 -11.88
CA LYS A 138 -1.85 -11.50 -11.90
C LYS A 138 -2.19 -12.27 -10.63
N GLY A 139 -2.70 -11.59 -9.60
CA GLY A 139 -3.13 -12.19 -8.35
C GLY A 139 -4.26 -13.20 -8.56
N LEU A 140 -4.13 -14.38 -7.95
CA LEU A 140 -5.19 -15.39 -7.92
C LEU A 140 -6.08 -15.17 -6.69
N GLY A 141 -7.39 -15.00 -6.89
CA GLY A 141 -8.34 -14.99 -5.79
C GLY A 141 -8.35 -16.31 -5.02
N ILE A 142 -8.22 -16.27 -3.70
CA ILE A 142 -8.22 -17.43 -2.81
C ILE A 142 -9.12 -17.24 -1.58
N THR A 143 -9.76 -18.33 -1.14
CA THR A 143 -10.61 -18.40 0.06
C THR A 143 -9.76 -18.39 1.32
N ASN A 144 -10.34 -18.00 2.46
CA ASN A 144 -9.66 -18.06 3.76
C ASN A 144 -9.34 -19.51 4.13
N SER A 145 -10.26 -20.44 3.80
CA SER A 145 -10.08 -21.89 3.99
C SER A 145 -8.89 -22.46 3.20
N ASP A 146 -8.76 -22.13 1.91
CA ASP A 146 -7.66 -22.63 1.08
C ASP A 146 -6.34 -21.91 1.37
N LEU A 147 -6.37 -20.61 1.68
CA LEU A 147 -5.19 -19.85 2.10
C LEU A 147 -4.58 -20.43 3.38
N SER A 148 -5.42 -20.79 4.37
CA SER A 148 -4.98 -21.34 5.67
C SER A 148 -4.15 -22.62 5.55
N LYS A 149 -4.30 -23.38 4.46
CA LYS A 149 -3.57 -24.64 4.19
C LYS A 149 -2.12 -24.42 3.77
N ILE A 150 -1.75 -23.18 3.44
CA ILE A 150 -0.38 -22.77 3.09
C ILE A 150 0.27 -22.20 4.35
N VAL A 151 1.42 -22.75 4.76
CA VAL A 151 2.16 -22.28 5.93
C VAL A 151 2.54 -20.81 5.74
N ILE A 152 2.23 -19.95 6.70
CA ILE A 152 2.67 -18.55 6.69
C ILE A 152 4.15 -18.47 7.06
N PHE A 153 4.93 -17.71 6.29
CA PHE A 153 6.25 -17.28 6.71
C PHE A 153 6.08 -16.23 7.82
N ALA A 154 6.15 -16.69 9.06
CA ALA A 154 6.64 -15.84 10.14
C ALA A 154 8.17 -15.84 10.05
N PRO A 155 8.85 -14.68 10.19
CA PRO A 155 10.27 -14.67 10.45
C PRO A 155 10.54 -15.57 11.66
N VAL A 156 11.37 -16.60 11.49
CA VAL A 156 11.98 -17.28 12.64
C VAL A 156 12.64 -16.21 13.47
N ASP A 157 12.52 -16.24 14.81
CA ASP A 157 13.15 -15.27 15.72
C ASP A 157 14.69 -15.37 15.64
N THR A 158 15.27 -14.87 14.55
CA THR A 158 16.70 -14.65 14.36
C THR A 158 17.08 -13.41 15.13
N ALA A 159 17.16 -13.56 16.46
CA ALA A 159 17.65 -12.59 17.44
C ALA A 159 17.63 -11.14 16.95
N VAL A 160 16.44 -10.54 16.90
CA VAL A 160 16.33 -9.08 16.78
C VAL A 160 17.17 -8.50 17.93
N SER A 161 18.24 -7.79 17.60
CA SER A 161 19.05 -7.14 18.62
C SER A 161 18.17 -6.08 19.29
N PRO A 162 17.79 -6.24 20.57
CA PRO A 162 16.78 -5.39 21.18
C PRO A 162 17.20 -3.93 21.12
N GLY A 163 16.29 -3.06 20.68
CA GLY A 163 16.54 -1.63 20.62
C GLY A 163 17.25 -1.12 19.36
N HIS A 164 17.34 -1.91 18.29
CA HIS A 164 17.72 -1.42 16.95
C HIS A 164 16.45 -1.09 16.14
N PHE A 165 16.26 0.18 15.78
CA PHE A 165 15.09 0.68 15.05
C PHE A 165 15.49 1.33 13.72
N SER A 166 15.11 0.69 12.62
CA SER A 166 15.28 1.19 11.25
C SER A 166 14.01 1.91 10.80
N LEU A 167 14.11 3.17 10.37
CA LEU A 167 12.98 3.97 9.89
C LEU A 167 13.38 4.83 8.68
N LYS A 168 12.38 5.39 8.00
CA LYS A 168 12.59 6.49 7.04
C LYS A 168 11.94 7.77 7.54
N TYR A 169 12.59 8.90 7.28
CA TYR A 169 11.99 10.23 7.37
C TYR A 169 12.66 11.17 6.35
N GLN A 170 11.91 12.11 5.79
CA GLN A 170 12.29 13.02 4.71
C GLN A 170 13.07 12.35 3.56
N ASN A 171 12.59 11.19 3.09
CA ASN A 171 13.24 10.34 2.08
C ASN A 171 14.69 9.88 2.42
N ASN A 172 15.08 9.94 3.69
CA ASN A 172 16.34 9.42 4.24
C ASN A 172 16.07 8.22 5.16
N SER A 173 17.00 7.26 5.20
CA SER A 173 16.96 6.16 6.16
C SER A 173 17.72 6.52 7.43
N TYR A 174 17.16 6.17 8.59
CA TYR A 174 17.78 6.36 9.90
C TYR A 174 17.80 5.05 10.68
N GLU A 175 18.86 4.87 11.46
CA GLU A 175 18.98 3.81 12.47
C GLU A 175 19.07 4.48 13.84
N ILE A 176 18.14 4.14 14.73
CA ILE A 176 18.17 4.56 16.13
C ILE A 176 18.49 3.35 16.98
N THR A 177 19.56 3.43 17.78
CA THR A 177 19.92 2.38 18.74
C THR A 177 19.59 2.82 20.16
N GLN A 178 18.93 1.96 20.92
CA GLN A 178 18.63 2.16 22.33
C GLN A 178 19.08 0.95 23.14
N ASP A 179 19.80 1.19 24.23
CA ASP A 179 20.20 0.15 25.15
C ASP A 179 18.96 -0.29 25.93
N LEU A 180 18.48 -1.51 25.65
CA LEU A 180 17.31 -2.10 26.28
C LEU A 180 17.72 -3.29 27.15
N SER A 181 17.69 -3.07 28.47
CA SER A 181 17.94 -4.10 29.48
C SER A 181 16.88 -5.22 29.43
N PRO A 182 17.29 -6.50 29.39
CA PRO A 182 16.39 -7.64 29.58
C PRO A 182 15.74 -7.68 30.97
N ILE A 183 16.37 -7.07 31.99
CA ILE A 183 15.83 -7.00 33.34
C ILE A 183 14.58 -6.12 33.36
N TRP A 184 14.64 -4.94 32.74
CA TRP A 184 13.46 -4.07 32.62
C TRP A 184 12.35 -4.73 31.78
N TYR A 185 12.69 -5.42 30.68
CA TYR A 185 11.71 -6.19 29.92
C TYR A 185 10.99 -7.22 30.81
N GLN A 186 11.74 -7.99 31.61
CA GLN A 186 11.17 -8.93 32.56
C GLN A 186 10.34 -8.23 33.66
N THR A 187 10.73 -7.04 34.12
CA THR A 187 9.95 -6.24 35.08
C THR A 187 8.60 -5.86 34.48
N TYR A 188 8.55 -5.20 33.31
CA TYR A 188 7.30 -4.79 32.66
C TYR A 188 6.42 -5.98 32.25
N GLN A 189 7.03 -7.08 31.78
CA GLN A 189 6.32 -8.32 31.45
C GLN A 189 5.55 -8.90 32.64
N ASN A 190 6.10 -8.75 33.86
CA ASN A 190 5.50 -9.23 35.11
C ASN A 190 4.53 -8.24 35.79
N LEU A 191 4.35 -7.03 35.25
CA LEU A 191 3.35 -6.09 35.78
C LEU A 191 1.93 -6.56 35.45
N SER A 192 0.97 -6.17 36.30
CA SER A 192 -0.44 -6.54 36.10
C SER A 192 -1.03 -5.82 34.89
N LYS A 193 -1.39 -6.58 33.86
CA LYS A 193 -2.14 -6.09 32.68
C LYS A 193 -3.67 -6.15 32.90
N VAL A 194 -4.10 -6.26 34.16
CA VAL A 194 -5.50 -6.33 34.58
C VAL A 194 -5.77 -5.23 35.60
N TYR A 195 -6.80 -4.42 35.35
CA TYR A 195 -7.31 -3.41 36.29
C TYR A 195 -8.58 -3.91 36.99
N SER A 196 -8.55 -3.94 38.32
CA SER A 196 -9.69 -4.31 39.16
C SER A 196 -10.29 -3.05 39.80
N TYR A 197 -11.57 -2.80 39.56
CA TYR A 197 -12.29 -1.63 40.06
C TYR A 197 -13.56 -2.01 40.82
N SER A 198 -14.02 -1.12 41.71
CA SER A 198 -15.29 -1.31 42.42
C SER A 198 -16.47 -0.94 41.52
N ALA A 199 -17.63 -1.57 41.75
CA ALA A 199 -18.86 -1.28 40.99
C ALA A 199 -19.37 0.18 41.13
N ALA A 200 -18.76 1.00 41.99
CA ALA A 200 -19.06 2.43 42.13
C ALA A 200 -18.29 3.31 41.12
N LEU A 201 -17.22 2.80 40.48
CA LEU A 201 -16.51 3.50 39.41
C LEU A 201 -17.26 3.31 38.09
N SER A 202 -17.46 4.40 37.34
CA SER A 202 -18.09 4.33 36.01
C SER A 202 -17.21 3.56 35.02
N ALA A 203 -17.81 2.94 34.01
CA ALA A 203 -17.06 2.20 32.99
C ALA A 203 -16.01 3.09 32.27
N THR A 204 -16.33 4.36 32.03
CA THR A 204 -15.40 5.36 31.49
C THR A 204 -14.23 5.63 32.44
N GLY A 205 -14.49 5.80 33.75
CA GLY A 205 -13.43 5.99 34.75
C GLY A 205 -12.55 4.74 34.92
N ALA A 206 -13.13 3.55 34.74
CA ALA A 206 -12.38 2.29 34.74
C ALA A 206 -11.47 2.14 33.51
N ARG A 207 -11.93 2.55 32.31
CA ARG A 207 -11.09 2.58 31.09
C ARG A 207 -9.97 3.60 31.18
N GLU A 208 -10.27 4.81 31.66
CA GLU A 208 -9.26 5.87 31.89
C GLU A 208 -8.12 5.38 32.79
N ALA A 209 -8.46 4.72 33.91
CA ALA A 209 -7.47 4.15 34.82
C ALA A 209 -6.74 2.93 34.24
N PHE A 210 -7.44 2.02 33.55
CA PHE A 210 -6.83 0.87 32.87
C PHE A 210 -5.79 1.29 31.83
N TYR A 211 -6.09 2.29 30.99
CA TYR A 211 -5.13 2.80 30.03
C TYR A 211 -3.99 3.58 30.70
N GLY A 212 -4.27 4.32 31.77
CA GLY A 212 -3.25 5.02 32.57
C GLY A 212 -2.14 4.09 33.08
N MET A 213 -2.49 2.88 33.52
CA MET A 213 -1.51 1.89 34.01
C MET A 213 -0.39 1.59 33.03
N PHE A 214 -0.63 1.65 31.70
CA PHE A 214 0.38 1.35 30.70
C PHE A 214 1.36 2.50 30.43
N LEU A 215 1.04 3.70 30.91
CA LEU A 215 1.85 4.93 30.78
C LEU A 215 2.67 5.22 32.05
N ASP A 216 2.58 4.36 33.08
CA ASP A 216 3.33 4.46 34.33
C ASP A 216 4.75 3.87 34.18
N VAL A 217 5.71 4.73 33.87
CA VAL A 217 7.14 4.38 33.82
C VAL A 217 7.64 3.97 35.20
N GLN A 218 8.37 2.85 35.28
CA GLN A 218 8.88 2.32 36.54
C GLN A 218 9.99 3.22 37.14
N PRO A 219 10.01 3.46 38.46
CA PRO A 219 11.03 4.31 39.08
C PRO A 219 12.47 3.85 38.79
N GLY A 220 13.24 4.73 38.15
CA GLY A 220 14.64 4.48 37.73
C GLY A 220 14.80 3.96 36.30
N ASP A 221 13.71 3.71 35.57
CA ASP A 221 13.75 3.46 34.13
C ASP A 221 13.82 4.77 33.34
N ASN A 222 15.02 5.15 32.89
CA ASN A 222 15.26 6.35 32.09
C ASN A 222 15.29 6.04 30.58
N THR A 223 14.75 4.89 30.14
CA THR A 223 14.90 4.41 28.75
C THR A 223 14.21 5.33 27.73
N LEU A 224 13.01 5.80 28.06
CA LEU A 224 12.26 6.74 27.23
C LEU A 224 12.99 8.08 27.08
N ASP A 225 13.52 8.62 28.18
CA ASP A 225 14.30 9.87 28.18
C ASP A 225 15.56 9.75 27.31
N ASN A 226 16.29 8.64 27.43
CA ASN A 226 17.47 8.35 26.62
C ASN A 226 17.13 8.25 25.12
N LEU A 227 16.00 7.62 24.78
CA LEU A 227 15.50 7.56 23.40
C LEU A 227 15.13 8.96 22.88
N VAL A 228 14.43 9.77 23.68
CA VAL A 228 14.06 11.16 23.34
C VAL A 228 15.29 12.04 23.15
N ILE A 229 16.36 11.87 23.94
CA ILE A 229 17.64 12.57 23.75
C ILE A 229 18.27 12.21 22.39
N LYS A 230 18.23 10.94 21.99
CA LYS A 230 18.75 10.48 20.68
C LYS A 230 17.93 11.04 19.53
N LEU A 231 16.60 11.01 19.62
CA LEU A 231 15.70 11.61 18.61
C LEU A 231 15.95 13.13 18.49
N LYS A 232 16.05 13.85 19.61
CA LYS A 232 16.42 15.29 19.64
C LYS A 232 17.79 15.54 18.99
N THR A 233 18.77 14.67 19.22
CA THR A 233 20.10 14.78 18.60
C THR A 233 20.04 14.65 17.07
N VAL A 234 19.25 13.71 16.54
CA VAL A 234 19.05 13.58 15.09
C VAL A 234 18.35 14.83 14.51
N ALA A 235 17.31 15.32 15.18
CA ALA A 235 16.60 16.53 14.75
C ALA A 235 17.50 17.78 14.73
N LEU A 236 18.33 17.98 15.76
CA LEU A 236 19.30 19.07 15.82
C LEU A 236 20.33 18.98 14.67
N ASN A 237 20.86 17.79 14.38
CA ASN A 237 21.82 17.60 13.29
C ASN A 237 21.23 17.90 11.90
N ASN A 238 19.91 17.78 11.73
CA ASN A 238 19.20 18.08 10.48
C ASN A 238 18.55 19.47 10.46
N ASN A 239 18.73 20.28 11.52
CA ASN A 239 18.07 21.59 11.71
C ASN A 239 16.53 21.53 11.66
N TRP A 240 15.94 20.45 12.17
CA TRP A 240 14.49 20.25 12.20
C TRP A 240 13.80 21.08 13.29
N THR A 241 12.55 21.46 13.03
CA THR A 241 11.66 22.09 14.02
C THR A 241 11.18 21.07 15.07
N GLU A 242 10.57 21.54 16.16
CA GLU A 242 9.97 20.64 17.15
C GLU A 242 8.83 19.78 16.57
N ASP A 243 8.06 20.32 15.62
CA ASP A 243 7.01 19.58 14.92
C ASP A 243 7.60 18.49 14.00
N GLN A 244 8.73 18.76 13.33
CA GLN A 244 9.44 17.74 12.55
C GLN A 244 10.08 16.68 13.45
N LEU A 245 10.54 17.03 14.65
CA LEU A 245 10.97 16.07 15.66
C LEU A 245 9.80 15.20 16.15
N ALA A 246 8.60 15.76 16.33
CA ALA A 246 7.40 14.99 16.66
C ALA A 246 7.01 14.02 15.53
N GLU A 247 7.03 14.49 14.27
CA GLU A 247 6.85 13.63 13.09
C GLU A 247 7.88 12.50 13.05
N PHE A 248 9.17 12.79 13.27
CA PHE A 248 10.25 11.79 13.29
C PHE A 248 10.09 10.77 14.41
N ALA A 249 9.67 11.19 15.60
CA ALA A 249 9.40 10.30 16.72
C ALA A 249 8.19 9.38 16.46
N MET A 250 7.14 9.90 15.81
CA MET A 250 6.00 9.09 15.40
C MET A 250 6.35 8.16 14.24
N ALA A 251 7.23 8.57 13.32
CA ALA A 251 7.79 7.68 12.31
C ALA A 251 8.53 6.49 12.95
N LEU A 252 9.30 6.67 14.02
CA LEU A 252 9.91 5.55 14.75
C LEU A 252 8.85 4.55 15.21
N VAL A 253 7.75 5.02 15.80
CA VAL A 253 6.64 4.13 16.21
C VAL A 253 5.98 3.47 15.01
N GLN A 254 5.69 4.21 13.93
CA GLN A 254 5.04 3.70 12.71
C GLN A 254 5.89 2.68 11.94
N TYR A 255 7.21 2.71 12.09
CA TYR A 255 8.13 1.74 11.48
C TYR A 255 8.38 0.49 12.35
N ILE A 256 8.05 0.48 13.65
CA ILE A 256 8.03 -0.76 14.46
C ILE A 256 7.03 -1.76 13.84
N PRO A 257 7.45 -2.99 13.48
CA PRO A 257 6.57 -4.01 12.89
C PRO A 257 5.25 -4.25 13.62
N TYR A 258 4.19 -4.53 12.85
CA TYR A 258 2.89 -4.90 13.41
C TYR A 258 2.85 -6.39 13.79
N ASP A 259 2.44 -6.70 15.02
CA ASP A 259 2.45 -8.07 15.54
C ASP A 259 1.19 -8.86 15.15
N HIS A 260 1.14 -9.29 13.89
CA HIS A 260 0.08 -10.20 13.41
C HIS A 260 0.08 -11.57 14.13
N ALA A 261 1.22 -11.99 14.70
CA ALA A 261 1.32 -13.28 15.39
C ALA A 261 0.61 -13.24 16.75
N LYS A 262 0.66 -12.11 17.46
CA LYS A 262 -0.11 -11.82 18.68
C LYS A 262 -1.62 -11.91 18.45
N LEU A 263 -2.11 -11.47 17.27
CA LEU A 263 -3.52 -11.58 16.89
C LEU A 263 -3.94 -12.99 16.41
N ALA A 264 -3.02 -13.77 15.86
CA ALA A 264 -3.33 -15.11 15.33
C ALA A 264 -3.51 -16.19 16.43
N GLN A 265 -3.18 -15.89 17.69
CA GLN A 265 -3.28 -16.82 18.83
C GLN A 265 -4.68 -16.80 19.48
N ASP A 266 -5.73 -16.89 18.67
CA ASP A 266 -7.13 -16.63 19.08
C ASP A 266 -7.83 -17.75 19.87
N ASN A 267 -7.05 -18.67 20.47
CA ASN A 267 -7.56 -19.81 21.25
C ASN A 267 -7.31 -19.70 22.77
N ASP A 268 -6.46 -18.79 23.25
CA ASP A 268 -6.28 -18.57 24.69
C ASP A 268 -6.17 -17.08 25.05
N ARG A 269 -6.85 -16.69 26.14
CA ARG A 269 -7.32 -15.32 26.36
C ARG A 269 -6.25 -14.42 27.01
N ASN A 270 -5.18 -14.10 26.28
CA ASN A 270 -4.18 -13.13 26.75
C ASN A 270 -3.65 -12.20 25.66
N ASN A 271 -4.54 -11.61 24.85
CA ASN A 271 -4.21 -10.47 23.99
C ASN A 271 -4.12 -9.15 24.79
N ASN A 272 -3.46 -9.19 25.95
CA ASN A 272 -3.26 -8.01 26.77
C ASN A 272 -2.24 -7.07 26.10
N PRO A 273 -2.39 -5.75 26.24
CA PRO A 273 -1.43 -4.81 25.70
C PRO A 273 -0.03 -5.01 26.28
N TYR A 274 0.97 -4.64 25.49
CA TYR A 274 2.35 -4.47 25.91
C TYR A 274 2.53 -3.11 26.56
N TYR A 275 3.34 -3.05 27.61
CA TYR A 275 3.88 -1.78 28.09
C TYR A 275 4.81 -1.18 27.01
N PRO A 276 4.97 0.16 26.93
CA PRO A 276 5.85 0.82 25.98
C PRO A 276 7.28 0.23 25.92
N TYR A 277 7.81 -0.19 27.07
CA TYR A 277 9.11 -0.87 27.15
C TYR A 277 9.11 -2.25 26.47
N GLU A 278 8.05 -3.05 26.64
CA GLU A 278 7.91 -4.35 25.95
C GLU A 278 7.83 -4.14 24.43
N THR A 279 7.06 -3.15 23.96
CA THR A 279 6.96 -2.79 22.54
C THR A 279 8.32 -2.42 21.93
N LEU A 280 9.13 -1.63 22.65
CA LEU A 280 10.50 -1.28 22.26
C LEU A 280 11.44 -2.49 22.27
N TYR A 281 11.39 -3.31 23.33
CA TYR A 281 12.29 -4.46 23.50
C TYR A 281 12.05 -5.56 22.47
N LEU A 282 10.78 -5.86 22.20
CA LEU A 282 10.37 -6.86 21.20
C LEU A 282 10.48 -6.34 19.77
N ASN A 283 10.53 -5.01 19.58
CA ASN A 283 10.45 -4.33 18.28
C ASN A 283 9.26 -4.85 17.44
N ARG A 284 8.11 -5.02 18.09
CA ARG A 284 6.80 -5.35 17.47
C ARG A 284 5.66 -5.02 18.43
N GLY A 285 4.47 -4.80 17.89
CA GLY A 285 3.23 -4.66 18.69
C GLY A 285 1.98 -4.50 17.83
N VAL A 286 0.80 -4.58 18.46
CA VAL A 286 -0.49 -4.27 17.83
C VAL A 286 -0.87 -2.78 18.05
N CYS A 287 -2.08 -2.38 17.65
CA CYS A 287 -2.55 -1.00 17.68
C CYS A 287 -2.47 -0.33 19.07
N SER A 288 -2.88 -1.02 20.13
CA SER A 288 -2.77 -0.52 21.52
C SER A 288 -1.31 -0.41 22.00
N ASP A 289 -0.53 -1.47 21.84
CA ASP A 289 0.90 -1.55 22.22
C ASP A 289 1.73 -0.36 21.67
N LYS A 290 1.43 0.01 20.42
CA LYS A 290 2.13 1.07 19.67
C LYS A 290 1.54 2.45 19.98
N THR A 291 0.25 2.53 20.28
CA THR A 291 -0.41 3.75 20.76
C THR A 291 0.11 4.21 22.11
N PHE A 292 0.32 3.29 23.07
CA PHE A 292 0.85 3.67 24.38
C PHE A 292 2.28 4.23 24.27
N LEU A 293 3.14 3.57 23.47
CA LEU A 293 4.48 4.07 23.18
C LEU A 293 4.47 5.45 22.47
N ALA A 294 3.55 5.68 21.53
CA ALA A 294 3.40 6.98 20.88
C ALA A 294 2.98 8.08 21.86
N VAL A 295 2.01 7.82 22.75
CA VAL A 295 1.54 8.79 23.74
C VAL A 295 2.65 9.18 24.72
N ASP A 296 3.43 8.22 25.20
CA ASP A 296 4.56 8.48 26.09
C ASP A 296 5.68 9.27 25.39
N LEU A 297 6.03 8.93 24.15
CA LEU A 297 7.00 9.70 23.35
C LEU A 297 6.53 11.14 23.12
N LEU A 298 5.26 11.36 22.79
CA LEU A 298 4.70 12.71 22.60
C LEU A 298 4.74 13.52 23.91
N ARG A 299 4.36 12.92 25.04
CA ARG A 299 4.44 13.53 26.38
C ARG A 299 5.88 13.89 26.76
N ALA A 300 6.85 13.01 26.52
CA ALA A 300 8.27 13.25 26.79
C ALA A 300 8.93 14.28 25.83
N LEU A 301 8.34 14.50 24.65
CA LEU A 301 8.64 15.64 23.76
C LEU A 301 7.96 16.94 24.19
N GLY A 302 7.02 16.87 25.15
CA GLY A 302 6.28 18.00 25.70
C GLY A 302 5.01 18.37 24.92
N TYR A 303 4.55 17.52 24.00
CA TYR A 303 3.28 17.71 23.31
C TYR A 303 2.11 17.25 24.16
N GLY A 304 0.96 17.90 23.98
CA GLY A 304 -0.29 17.33 24.49
C GLY A 304 -0.61 16.05 23.74
N ALA A 305 -0.99 14.99 24.45
CA ALA A 305 -1.24 13.67 23.86
C ALA A 305 -2.49 13.02 24.48
N ALA A 306 -3.08 12.08 23.75
CA ALA A 306 -4.23 11.29 24.22
C ALA A 306 -4.18 9.88 23.62
N ILE A 307 -4.85 8.93 24.24
CA ILE A 307 -5.18 7.64 23.64
C ILE A 307 -6.52 7.81 22.92
N LEU A 308 -6.58 7.44 21.65
CA LEU A 308 -7.81 7.35 20.86
C LEU A 308 -8.21 5.88 20.78
N ASP A 309 -9.44 5.58 21.16
CA ASP A 309 -10.05 4.25 21.08
C ASP A 309 -11.23 4.33 20.10
N PHE A 310 -11.31 3.37 19.17
CA PHE A 310 -12.33 3.27 18.13
C PHE A 310 -13.03 1.91 18.24
N PRO A 311 -14.04 1.79 19.13
CA PRO A 311 -14.61 0.49 19.47
C PRO A 311 -15.32 -0.21 18.31
N GLU A 312 -15.87 0.53 17.35
CA GLU A 312 -16.51 -0.05 16.15
C GLU A 312 -15.49 -0.72 15.21
N GLU A 313 -14.28 -0.18 15.10
CA GLU A 313 -13.22 -0.67 14.21
C GLU A 313 -12.24 -1.63 14.91
N ASN A 314 -12.40 -1.85 16.23
CA ASN A 314 -11.48 -2.59 17.09
C ASN A 314 -10.02 -2.10 16.93
N HIS A 315 -9.83 -0.78 17.04
CA HIS A 315 -8.57 -0.11 16.75
C HIS A 315 -8.27 0.99 17.76
N SER A 316 -6.99 1.24 17.99
CA SER A 316 -6.52 2.34 18.84
C SER A 316 -5.36 3.05 18.17
N ALA A 317 -5.38 4.38 18.27
CA ALA A 317 -4.41 5.28 17.69
C ALA A 317 -3.98 6.33 18.74
N ALA A 318 -2.86 7.01 18.52
CA ALA A 318 -2.48 8.12 19.38
C ALA A 318 -3.21 9.41 18.94
N GLY A 319 -3.40 10.32 19.89
CA GLY A 319 -3.86 11.69 19.64
C GLY A 319 -2.75 12.67 19.97
N ILE A 320 -2.53 13.68 19.13
CA ILE A 320 -1.61 14.80 19.38
C ILE A 320 -2.39 16.11 19.44
N ALA A 321 -2.11 16.96 20.42
CA ALA A 321 -2.77 18.26 20.54
C ALA A 321 -2.49 19.11 19.28
N CYS A 322 -3.54 19.65 18.67
CA CYS A 322 -3.49 20.40 17.41
C CYS A 322 -4.53 21.53 17.42
N PRO A 323 -4.53 22.47 16.45
CA PRO A 323 -5.56 23.49 16.33
C PRO A 323 -6.97 22.88 16.29
N VAL A 324 -7.89 23.44 17.09
CA VAL A 324 -9.26 22.91 17.25
C VAL A 324 -10.00 22.77 15.91
N ALA A 325 -9.75 23.68 14.96
CA ALA A 325 -10.33 23.64 13.61
C ALA A 325 -9.89 22.43 12.75
N ASP A 326 -8.75 21.81 13.08
CA ASP A 326 -8.22 20.64 12.39
C ASP A 326 -8.41 19.33 13.18
N SER A 327 -8.80 19.44 14.45
CA SER A 327 -8.92 18.33 15.41
C SER A 327 -10.12 17.41 15.17
N LEU A 328 -10.02 16.17 15.66
CA LEU A 328 -11.11 15.19 15.64
C LEU A 328 -12.31 15.72 16.42
N ASN A 329 -13.42 15.96 15.73
CA ASN A 329 -14.69 16.41 16.31
C ASN A 329 -14.58 17.66 17.21
N GLY A 330 -13.60 18.55 16.93
CA GLY A 330 -13.37 19.76 17.72
C GLY A 330 -12.72 19.53 19.10
N SER A 331 -12.13 18.35 19.32
CA SER A 331 -11.51 17.95 20.59
C SER A 331 -10.24 18.72 20.99
N GLY A 332 -9.57 19.37 20.04
CA GLY A 332 -8.20 19.87 20.19
C GLY A 332 -7.12 18.81 20.01
N TYR A 333 -7.46 17.56 19.65
CA TYR A 333 -6.50 16.50 19.32
C TYR A 333 -6.69 15.98 17.89
N CYS A 334 -5.59 15.80 17.17
CA CYS A 334 -5.52 15.24 15.83
C CYS A 334 -5.09 13.77 15.90
N TYR A 335 -5.56 12.98 14.92
CA TYR A 335 -5.24 11.56 14.78
C TYR A 335 -3.76 11.31 14.53
N VAL A 336 -3.18 10.29 15.15
CA VAL A 336 -1.83 9.81 14.88
C VAL A 336 -1.90 8.30 14.71
N GLU A 337 -1.87 7.86 13.45
CA GLU A 337 -1.75 6.44 13.13
C GLU A 337 -0.44 5.89 13.69
N THR A 338 -0.47 4.71 14.28
CA THR A 338 0.73 4.06 14.84
C THR A 338 1.07 2.75 14.14
N THR A 339 0.13 2.14 13.44
CA THR A 339 0.23 0.79 12.86
C THR A 339 0.75 0.75 11.44
N ASN A 340 0.74 1.88 10.74
CA ASN A 340 1.38 2.12 9.45
C ASN A 340 1.81 3.59 9.33
N TYR A 341 2.63 3.91 8.33
CA TYR A 341 3.11 5.28 8.15
C TYR A 341 2.01 6.17 7.57
N PHE A 342 1.65 7.22 8.31
CA PHE A 342 0.77 8.31 7.88
C PHE A 342 1.30 9.65 8.40
N PRO A 343 1.22 10.74 7.61
CA PRO A 343 1.37 12.09 8.11
C PRO A 343 0.43 12.38 9.27
N LEU A 344 0.89 13.13 10.27
CA LEU A 344 0.09 13.42 11.46
C LEU A 344 -1.22 14.13 11.09
N GLY A 345 -2.31 13.62 11.65
CA GLY A 345 -3.70 13.98 11.40
C GLY A 345 -4.35 13.31 10.19
N ALA A 346 -3.62 12.61 9.32
CA ALA A 346 -4.21 11.84 8.24
C ALA A 346 -4.84 10.55 8.80
N LEU A 347 -6.12 10.31 8.51
CA LEU A 347 -6.84 9.11 8.92
C LEU A 347 -6.76 8.04 7.82
N PRO A 348 -6.67 6.74 8.16
CA PRO A 348 -6.90 5.67 7.21
C PRO A 348 -8.34 5.65 6.69
N GLN A 349 -8.51 5.05 5.52
CA GLN A 349 -9.83 4.84 4.88
C GLN A 349 -10.53 3.59 5.40
N SER A 350 -9.74 2.60 5.81
CA SER A 350 -10.18 1.32 6.34
C SER A 350 -9.09 0.73 7.24
N ILE A 351 -9.48 -0.16 8.15
CA ILE A 351 -8.59 -0.84 9.07
C ILE A 351 -8.73 -2.36 8.86
N SER A 352 -7.61 -3.04 8.62
CA SER A 352 -7.51 -4.47 8.38
C SER A 352 -6.83 -5.21 9.52
N ALA A 353 -7.52 -6.17 10.14
CA ALA A 353 -7.02 -6.93 11.29
C ALA A 353 -6.38 -6.04 12.39
N GLY A 354 -7.00 -4.89 12.68
CA GLY A 354 -6.51 -3.90 13.65
C GLY A 354 -5.37 -3.00 13.18
N GLN A 355 -4.86 -3.16 11.95
CA GLN A 355 -3.85 -2.31 11.31
C GLN A 355 -4.49 -1.41 10.24
N ALA A 356 -4.10 -0.13 10.18
CA ALA A 356 -4.56 0.82 9.17
C ALA A 356 -4.14 0.42 7.75
N ASP A 357 -5.08 0.40 6.80
CA ASP A 357 -4.77 0.12 5.39
C ASP A 357 -4.05 1.31 4.74
N MET A 358 -3.02 1.01 3.93
CA MET A 358 -2.38 2.04 3.11
C MET A 358 -3.38 2.66 2.13
N VAL A 359 -3.35 3.98 2.02
CA VAL A 359 -4.31 4.76 1.23
C VAL A 359 -4.15 4.44 -0.26
N ASN A 360 -5.24 3.99 -0.89
CA ASN A 360 -5.27 3.60 -2.31
C ASN A 360 -5.35 4.83 -3.26
N GLY A 361 -4.56 5.85 -2.96
CA GLY A 361 -4.41 7.07 -3.75
C GLY A 361 -5.66 7.96 -3.81
N ASP A 362 -6.67 7.78 -2.95
CA ASP A 362 -7.71 8.79 -2.74
C ASP A 362 -7.30 9.68 -1.56
N PHE A 363 -7.08 10.96 -1.85
CA PHE A 363 -6.65 11.95 -0.86
C PHE A 363 -7.82 12.78 -0.33
N THR A 364 -9.02 12.65 -0.90
CA THR A 364 -10.20 13.46 -0.53
C THR A 364 -10.77 13.12 0.84
N SER A 365 -10.62 11.86 1.25
CA SER A 365 -11.10 11.32 2.52
C SER A 365 -10.05 11.38 3.64
N LEU A 366 -8.80 11.71 3.32
CA LEU A 366 -7.81 12.03 4.34
C LEU A 366 -8.28 13.23 5.16
N PHE A 367 -8.03 13.20 6.47
CA PHE A 367 -8.48 14.21 7.43
C PHE A 367 -10.02 14.30 7.62
N ASN A 368 -10.82 13.42 7.00
CA ASN A 368 -12.26 13.32 7.29
C ASN A 368 -12.46 12.64 8.66
N THR A 369 -12.84 13.42 9.67
CA THR A 369 -12.99 12.94 11.06
C THR A 369 -14.15 11.97 11.27
N SER A 370 -14.97 11.71 10.26
CA SER A 370 -16.10 10.78 10.31
C SER A 370 -15.79 9.37 9.80
N SER A 371 -14.58 9.09 9.29
CA SER A 371 -14.29 7.82 8.60
C SER A 371 -14.21 6.60 9.52
N LEU A 372 -13.84 6.78 10.80
CA LEU A 372 -13.53 5.68 11.74
C LEU A 372 -14.59 5.47 12.85
N GLY A 373 -15.81 5.97 12.66
CA GLY A 373 -16.89 5.78 13.65
C GLY A 373 -16.76 6.65 14.90
N ARG A 374 -17.05 6.11 16.09
CA ARG A 374 -17.00 6.88 17.35
C ARG A 374 -15.59 6.82 17.94
N VAL A 375 -14.96 7.98 18.09
CA VAL A 375 -13.76 8.11 18.92
C VAL A 375 -14.13 8.27 20.40
N GLU A 376 -13.53 7.44 21.25
CA GLU A 376 -13.42 7.69 22.68
C GLU A 376 -11.98 8.15 22.97
N MET A 377 -11.82 9.14 23.85
CA MET A 377 -10.50 9.70 24.16
C MET A 377 -10.21 9.52 25.65
N TYR A 378 -9.01 9.01 25.93
CA TYR A 378 -8.53 8.67 27.26
C TYR A 378 -7.14 9.28 27.48
N GLN A 379 -6.74 9.46 28.74
CA GLN A 379 -5.38 9.86 29.11
C GLN A 379 -4.93 11.18 28.45
N LEU A 380 -5.84 12.16 28.34
CA LEU A 380 -5.57 13.47 27.76
C LEU A 380 -4.55 14.23 28.61
N SER A 381 -3.47 14.74 27.98
CA SER A 381 -2.44 15.55 28.61
C SER A 381 -2.27 16.90 27.92
N VAL A 382 -2.09 17.96 28.71
CA VAL A 382 -1.84 19.32 28.20
C VAL A 382 -0.35 19.48 27.87
N GLY A 383 -0.04 20.11 26.74
CA GLY A 383 1.33 20.40 26.30
C GLY A 383 1.36 21.28 25.05
N LYS A 384 2.45 21.19 24.29
CA LYS A 384 2.60 21.85 22.98
C LYS A 384 1.54 21.38 21.98
N ILE A 385 1.20 22.27 21.06
CA ILE A 385 0.22 22.06 19.99
C ILE A 385 0.97 21.94 18.66
N TYR A 386 0.85 20.80 17.99
CA TYR A 386 1.41 20.54 16.66
C TYR A 386 0.69 21.37 15.59
N GLN A 387 1.45 22.17 14.84
CA GLN A 387 0.97 23.12 13.83
C GLN A 387 1.06 22.56 12.40
N GLY A 388 1.91 21.55 12.17
CA GLY A 388 2.16 20.94 10.86
C GLY A 388 0.93 20.32 10.16
N ILE A 389 -0.19 20.16 10.86
CA ILE A 389 -1.44 19.62 10.31
C ILE A 389 -1.95 20.39 9.08
N SER A 390 -1.82 21.71 9.09
CA SER A 390 -2.22 22.59 7.98
C SER A 390 -1.40 22.32 6.71
N ALA A 391 -0.10 22.10 6.86
CA ALA A 391 0.80 21.73 5.77
C ALA A 391 0.50 20.32 5.23
N ASN A 392 0.24 19.35 6.11
CA ASN A 392 -0.13 17.98 5.70
C ASN A 392 -1.46 17.99 4.91
N ARG A 393 -2.47 18.76 5.36
CA ARG A 393 -3.73 18.96 4.62
C ARG A 393 -3.52 19.56 3.24
N GLN A 394 -2.70 20.62 3.13
CA GLN A 394 -2.38 21.23 1.84
C GLN A 394 -1.62 20.27 0.90
N GLN A 395 -0.71 19.45 1.42
CA GLN A 395 0.00 18.43 0.63
C GLN A 395 -0.95 17.37 0.07
N ALA A 396 -1.92 16.90 0.87
CA ALA A 396 -2.95 15.98 0.40
C ALA A 396 -3.86 16.60 -0.68
N GLN A 397 -4.24 17.87 -0.54
CA GLN A 397 -4.99 18.59 -1.57
C GLN A 397 -4.19 18.71 -2.87
N ASN A 398 -2.91 19.09 -2.79
CA ASN A 398 -2.04 19.17 -3.98
C ASN A 398 -1.90 17.81 -4.68
N LEU A 399 -1.83 16.71 -3.91
CA LEU A 399 -1.82 15.34 -4.46
C LEU A 399 -3.15 14.98 -5.15
N GLN A 400 -4.28 15.41 -4.59
CA GLN A 400 -5.58 15.23 -5.22
C GLN A 400 -5.69 16.00 -6.55
N ASP A 401 -5.21 17.24 -6.59
CA ASP A 401 -5.26 18.08 -7.78
C ASP A 401 -4.32 17.55 -8.88
N LEU A 402 -3.12 17.08 -8.50
CA LEU A 402 -2.21 16.38 -9.41
C LEU A 402 -2.83 15.08 -9.95
N LYS A 403 -3.51 14.28 -9.11
CA LYS A 403 -4.20 13.07 -9.54
C LYS A 403 -5.33 13.37 -10.52
N ALA A 404 -6.15 14.38 -10.25
CA ALA A 404 -7.22 14.80 -11.14
C ALA A 404 -6.67 15.24 -12.52
N THR A 405 -5.59 16.03 -12.51
CA THR A 405 -4.85 16.43 -13.73
C THR A 405 -4.32 15.22 -14.49
N LEU A 406 -3.71 14.25 -13.79
CA LEU A 406 -3.15 13.04 -14.38
C LEU A 406 -4.23 12.18 -15.08
N SER A 407 -5.38 11.97 -14.44
CA SER A 407 -6.50 11.21 -15.01
C SER A 407 -7.15 11.89 -16.22
N ALA A 408 -7.20 13.24 -16.24
CA ALA A 408 -7.65 13.98 -17.41
C ALA A 408 -6.70 13.76 -18.61
N GLN A 409 -5.39 13.87 -18.37
CA GLN A 409 -4.39 13.70 -19.42
C GLN A 409 -4.26 12.24 -19.89
N GLU A 410 -4.42 11.26 -19.00
CA GLU A 410 -4.51 9.83 -19.35
C GLU A 410 -5.66 9.59 -20.35
N THR A 411 -6.81 10.21 -20.12
CA THR A 411 -7.98 10.14 -21.02
C THR A 411 -7.67 10.72 -22.41
N GLU A 412 -6.91 11.82 -22.48
CA GLU A 412 -6.46 12.39 -23.75
C GLU A 412 -5.43 11.53 -24.48
N VAL A 413 -4.46 10.95 -23.77
CA VAL A 413 -3.44 10.05 -24.33
C VAL A 413 -4.12 8.80 -24.89
N ASN A 414 -5.00 8.16 -24.13
CA ASN A 414 -5.74 6.97 -24.54
C ASN A 414 -6.62 7.24 -25.78
N SER A 415 -7.31 8.39 -25.80
CA SER A 415 -8.11 8.82 -26.97
C SER A 415 -7.24 9.07 -28.21
N SER A 416 -6.04 9.65 -28.01
CA SER A 416 -5.07 9.88 -29.09
C SER A 416 -4.50 8.55 -29.61
N GLU A 417 -4.19 7.58 -28.73
CA GLU A 417 -3.71 6.25 -29.11
C GLU A 417 -4.74 5.49 -29.97
N ILE A 418 -6.03 5.56 -29.63
CA ILE A 418 -7.12 4.96 -30.42
C ILE A 418 -7.16 5.56 -31.83
N ASN A 419 -7.05 6.89 -31.95
CA ASN A 419 -7.00 7.55 -33.25
C ASN A 419 -5.77 7.14 -34.07
N MET A 420 -4.58 7.09 -33.45
CA MET A 420 -3.35 6.63 -34.11
C MET A 420 -3.46 5.20 -34.64
N LYS A 421 -4.08 4.27 -33.88
CA LYS A 421 -4.34 2.89 -34.32
C LYS A 421 -5.32 2.82 -35.50
N GLN A 422 -6.33 3.69 -35.53
CA GLN A 422 -7.29 3.78 -36.63
C GLN A 422 -6.65 4.34 -37.91
N GLU A 423 -5.76 5.32 -37.79
CA GLU A 423 -4.99 5.88 -38.90
C GLU A 423 -3.97 4.89 -39.45
N GLU A 424 -3.27 4.15 -38.59
CA GLU A 424 -2.36 3.06 -38.97
C GLU A 424 -3.08 1.95 -39.76
N SER A 425 -4.28 1.56 -39.32
CA SER A 425 -5.14 0.59 -40.02
C SER A 425 -5.59 1.08 -41.40
N ASN A 426 -5.93 2.36 -41.53
CA ASN A 426 -6.25 2.98 -42.81
C ASN A 426 -5.01 3.03 -43.74
N LEU A 427 -3.86 3.45 -43.22
CA LEU A 427 -2.59 3.45 -43.96
C LEU A 427 -2.22 2.06 -44.47
N LYS A 428 -2.38 1.03 -43.64
CA LYS A 428 -2.16 -0.35 -44.06
C LYS A 428 -3.10 -0.75 -45.19
N THR A 429 -4.40 -0.41 -45.09
CA THR A 429 -5.39 -0.70 -46.13
C THR A 429 -5.05 -0.04 -47.46
N LEU A 430 -4.66 1.25 -47.44
CA LEU A 430 -4.23 1.99 -48.63
C LEU A 430 -2.92 1.42 -49.22
N LYS A 431 -1.98 0.99 -48.37
CA LYS A 431 -0.72 0.36 -48.80
C LYS A 431 -0.96 -1.00 -49.46
N ASP A 432 -1.81 -1.85 -48.87
CA ASP A 432 -2.20 -3.15 -49.43
C ASP A 432 -2.87 -2.97 -50.82
N GLN A 433 -3.68 -1.92 -50.99
CA GLN A 433 -4.28 -1.56 -52.29
C GLN A 433 -3.25 -1.08 -53.32
N LEU A 434 -2.32 -0.19 -52.93
CA LEU A 434 -1.23 0.25 -53.80
C LEU A 434 -0.37 -0.92 -54.28
N ASP A 435 0.00 -1.84 -53.37
CA ASP A 435 0.78 -3.03 -53.72
C ASP A 435 0.02 -3.94 -54.67
N SER A 436 -1.30 -4.10 -54.48
CA SER A 436 -2.16 -4.85 -55.41
C SER A 436 -2.20 -4.24 -56.81
N TYR A 437 -2.36 -2.91 -56.93
CA TYR A 437 -2.35 -2.21 -58.22
C TYR A 437 -0.98 -2.26 -58.91
N TYR A 438 0.11 -2.13 -58.14
CA TYR A 438 1.47 -2.26 -58.65
C TYR A 438 1.72 -3.68 -59.21
N ASN A 439 1.44 -4.71 -58.42
CA ASN A 439 1.67 -6.11 -58.80
C ASN A 439 0.78 -6.59 -59.96
N SER A 440 -0.37 -5.96 -60.18
CA SER A 440 -1.29 -6.27 -61.29
C SER A 440 -1.11 -5.38 -62.53
N GLY A 441 -0.13 -4.46 -62.53
CA GLY A 441 0.13 -3.54 -63.65
C GLY A 441 -0.92 -2.45 -63.85
N GLN A 442 -1.76 -2.19 -62.85
CA GLN A 442 -2.85 -1.19 -62.91
C GLN A 442 -2.33 0.23 -62.62
N ILE A 443 -1.46 0.73 -63.51
CA ILE A 443 -0.71 1.99 -63.34
C ILE A 443 -1.62 3.20 -63.11
N THR A 444 -2.75 3.30 -63.82
CA THR A 444 -3.69 4.43 -63.65
C THR A 444 -4.34 4.44 -62.27
N GLN A 445 -4.79 3.28 -61.79
CA GLN A 445 -5.39 3.12 -60.45
C GLN A 445 -4.35 3.40 -59.36
N TYR A 446 -3.12 2.90 -59.52
CA TYR A 446 -2.00 3.19 -58.64
C TYR A 446 -1.74 4.70 -58.53
N ASN A 447 -1.51 5.38 -59.65
CA ASN A 447 -1.23 6.82 -59.70
C ASN A 447 -2.37 7.66 -59.12
N ASN A 448 -3.63 7.25 -59.28
CA ASN A 448 -4.78 7.93 -58.69
C ASN A 448 -4.88 7.75 -57.15
N LEU A 449 -4.35 6.67 -56.59
CA LEU A 449 -4.41 6.38 -55.15
C LEU A 449 -3.22 6.98 -54.36
N VAL A 450 -2.05 7.14 -55.01
CA VAL A 450 -0.84 7.71 -54.39
C VAL A 450 -1.07 9.07 -53.68
N PRO A 451 -1.80 10.05 -54.23
CA PRO A 451 -2.07 11.32 -53.53
C PRO A 451 -2.81 11.13 -52.21
N SER A 452 -3.82 10.25 -52.18
CA SER A 452 -4.60 9.95 -50.97
C SER A 452 -3.77 9.23 -49.91
N TYR A 453 -2.90 8.30 -50.32
CA TYR A 453 -1.94 7.65 -49.42
C TYR A 453 -0.94 8.65 -48.83
N ASN A 454 -0.33 9.49 -49.67
CA ASN A 454 0.63 10.51 -49.21
C ASN A 454 -0.02 11.51 -48.26
N MET A 455 -1.26 11.92 -48.52
CA MET A 455 -2.04 12.79 -47.62
C MET A 455 -2.30 12.11 -46.26
N ALA A 456 -2.69 10.82 -46.25
CA ALA A 456 -2.88 10.06 -45.02
C ALA A 456 -1.56 9.88 -44.24
N VAL A 457 -0.43 9.64 -44.92
CA VAL A 457 0.90 9.55 -44.28
C VAL A 457 1.29 10.87 -43.64
N ASN A 458 1.06 12.00 -44.31
CA ASN A 458 1.34 13.32 -43.76
C ASN A 458 0.47 13.63 -42.53
N GLN A 459 -0.82 13.28 -42.57
CA GLN A 459 -1.73 13.45 -41.42
C GLN A 459 -1.30 12.60 -40.23
N TYR A 460 -1.00 11.32 -40.45
CA TYR A 460 -0.50 10.39 -39.43
C TYR A 460 0.80 10.90 -38.80
N ASN A 461 1.75 11.37 -39.61
CA ASN A 461 3.02 11.90 -39.12
C ASN A 461 2.83 13.18 -38.27
N ALA A 462 1.90 14.06 -38.64
CA ALA A 462 1.56 15.23 -37.84
C ALA A 462 0.90 14.84 -36.49
N ASN A 463 -0.06 13.92 -36.53
CA ASN A 463 -0.75 13.42 -35.33
C ASN A 463 0.21 12.63 -34.41
N LEU A 464 1.18 11.90 -34.96
CA LEU A 464 2.22 11.19 -34.22
C LEU A 464 3.14 12.14 -33.42
N VAL A 465 3.41 13.35 -33.92
CA VAL A 465 4.17 14.37 -33.17
C VAL A 465 3.35 14.83 -31.95
N ILE A 466 2.10 15.22 -32.17
CA ILE A 466 1.19 15.66 -31.09
C ILE A 466 1.00 14.54 -30.04
N TYR A 467 0.85 13.29 -30.48
CA TYR A 467 0.73 12.14 -29.57
C TYR A 467 1.99 11.93 -28.71
N LYS A 468 3.19 12.08 -29.29
CA LYS A 468 4.47 12.01 -28.55
C LYS A 468 4.61 13.15 -27.54
N GLU A 469 4.19 14.36 -27.90
CA GLU A 469 4.18 15.51 -26.97
C GLU A 469 3.22 15.28 -25.79
N LYS A 470 2.01 14.74 -26.03
CA LYS A 470 1.08 14.34 -24.97
C LYS A 470 1.66 13.28 -24.04
N ILE A 471 2.31 12.24 -24.58
CA ILE A 471 3.01 11.23 -23.77
C ILE A 471 4.15 11.86 -22.95
N ALA A 472 4.94 12.75 -23.54
CA ALA A 472 6.05 13.40 -22.83
C ALA A 472 5.54 14.20 -21.63
N SER A 473 4.51 15.03 -21.82
CA SER A 473 3.88 15.81 -20.76
C SER A 473 3.21 14.93 -19.69
N TYR A 474 2.57 13.83 -20.10
CA TYR A 474 2.02 12.83 -19.15
C TYR A 474 3.10 12.19 -18.30
N ASN A 475 4.23 11.79 -18.88
CA ASN A 475 5.33 11.19 -18.14
C ASN A 475 5.99 12.17 -17.14
N VAL A 476 6.00 13.48 -17.43
CA VAL A 476 6.42 14.51 -16.46
C VAL A 476 5.46 14.58 -15.29
N LEU A 477 4.14 14.67 -15.53
CA LEU A 477 3.14 14.70 -14.46
C LEU A 477 3.10 13.39 -13.65
N VAL A 478 3.35 12.23 -14.25
CA VAL A 478 3.59 10.97 -13.53
C VAL A 478 4.80 11.08 -12.60
N ALA A 479 5.91 11.68 -13.04
CA ALA A 479 7.09 11.85 -12.21
C ALA A 479 6.85 12.82 -11.03
N GLU A 480 6.20 13.96 -11.29
CA GLU A 480 5.80 14.94 -10.27
C GLU A 480 4.85 14.35 -9.23
N PHE A 481 3.79 13.65 -9.67
CA PHE A 481 2.85 12.98 -8.78
C PHE A 481 3.54 11.91 -7.92
N ASN A 482 4.40 11.07 -8.51
CA ASN A 482 5.16 10.06 -7.75
C ASN A 482 6.13 10.70 -6.74
N GLN A 483 6.78 11.81 -7.10
CA GLN A 483 7.66 12.53 -6.18
C GLN A 483 6.87 13.14 -5.01
N ALA A 484 5.74 13.79 -5.28
CA ALA A 484 4.84 14.32 -4.26
C ALA A 484 4.30 13.20 -3.35
N LEU A 485 3.97 12.04 -3.91
CA LEU A 485 3.46 10.89 -3.18
C LEU A 485 4.50 10.29 -2.23
N THR A 486 5.73 10.12 -2.71
CA THR A 486 6.88 9.70 -1.88
C THR A 486 7.15 10.72 -0.78
N MET A 487 7.13 12.02 -1.08
CA MET A 487 7.29 13.06 -0.06
C MET A 487 6.14 13.10 0.96
N PHE A 488 4.98 12.49 0.69
CA PHE A 488 3.85 12.45 1.62
C PHE A 488 3.83 11.17 2.48
N TYR A 489 4.11 9.99 1.91
CA TYR A 489 4.12 8.71 2.65
C TYR A 489 5.51 8.19 3.04
N GLN A 490 6.57 8.90 2.67
CA GLN A 490 7.96 8.70 3.14
C GLN A 490 8.56 10.07 3.51
N LYS A 491 7.69 10.93 4.07
CA LYS A 491 7.96 12.29 4.55
C LYS A 491 8.89 12.28 5.75
#